data_AF-A0A672RT77-F1
#
_entry.id   AF-A0A672RT77-F1
#
_cell.length_a   1.000
_cell.length_b   1.000
_cell.length_c   1.000
_cell.angle_alpha   90.00
_cell.angle_beta   90.00
_cell.angle_gamma   90.00
#
_symmetry.space_group_name_H-M   'P 1'
#
loop_
_entity.id
_entity.type
_entity.pdbx_description
1 polymer ?
#
loop_
_entity_poly.entity_id
_entity_poly.type
_entity_poly.pdbx_seq_one_letter_code
_entity_poly.pdbx_strand_id
1 'polypeptide(L)'
;MSSPDIASLSWGHMKVKGCSTSYKDCKVWPGGSRAWGWRETGTDVPPSTLDYVKKQGVDVRVFQTEQAVTEYNALVGQGAKVGGVFHSTC
;
A
#
# COMPACT_ATOMS: atom_id res chain seq x y z
N MET A 1 16.83 -3.21 3.36
CA MET A 1 15.83 -2.37 4.04
C MET A 1 14.53 -3.16 4.15
N SER A 2 13.84 -3.08 5.29
CA SER A 2 12.55 -3.75 5.55
C SER A 2 11.38 -2.90 5.07
N SER A 3 10.24 -3.54 4.84
CA SER A 3 8.97 -2.85 4.62
C SER A 3 8.43 -2.28 5.94
N PRO A 4 7.92 -1.03 5.96
CA PRO A 4 7.40 -0.43 7.18
C PRO A 4 6.00 -0.93 7.51
N ASP A 5 5.65 -1.09 8.79
CA ASP A 5 4.27 -1.40 9.21
C ASP A 5 3.32 -0.21 8.94
N ILE A 6 2.07 -0.50 8.58
CA ILE A 6 0.98 0.49 8.64
C ILE A 6 0.47 0.52 10.09
N ALA A 7 0.74 1.62 10.78
CA ALA A 7 0.49 1.78 12.21
C ALA A 7 -0.99 2.05 12.54
N SER A 8 -1.71 2.74 11.65
CA SER A 8 -3.15 2.98 11.81
C SER A 8 -3.81 3.30 10.48
N LEU A 9 -5.06 2.88 10.32
CA LEU A 9 -5.96 3.23 9.22
C LEU A 9 -7.28 3.76 9.79
N SER A 10 -7.77 4.85 9.20
CA SER A 10 -9.10 5.44 9.43
C SER A 10 -9.52 6.18 8.16
N TRP A 11 -10.79 6.56 8.06
CA TRP A 11 -11.31 7.26 6.88
C TRP A 11 -10.51 8.53 6.57
N GLY A 12 -9.86 8.55 5.40
CA GLY A 12 -9.06 9.69 4.95
C GLY A 12 -7.75 9.91 5.73
N HIS A 13 -7.31 8.96 6.55
CA HIS A 13 -6.13 9.13 7.38
C HIS A 13 -5.40 7.81 7.68
N MET A 14 -4.13 7.75 7.30
CA MET A 14 -3.21 6.62 7.43
C MET A 14 -1.90 7.06 8.09
N LYS A 15 -1.30 6.19 8.91
CA LYS A 15 0.04 6.39 9.48
C LYS A 15 0.92 5.19 9.17
N VAL A 16 2.15 5.46 8.77
CA VAL A 16 3.18 4.44 8.52
C VAL A 16 4.24 4.55 9.60
N LYS A 17 4.64 3.42 10.17
CA LYS A 17 5.64 3.36 11.24
C LYS A 17 6.97 3.92 10.76
N GLY A 18 7.58 4.78 11.56
CA GLY A 18 8.83 5.47 11.21
C GLY A 18 8.63 6.70 10.31
N CYS A 19 7.40 7.04 9.92
CA CYS A 19 7.08 8.30 9.27
C CYS A 19 6.42 9.27 10.26
N SER A 20 6.90 10.51 10.33
CA SER A 20 6.29 11.57 11.16
C SER A 20 5.02 12.15 10.54
N THR A 21 4.81 11.97 9.25
CA THR A 21 3.68 12.53 8.50
C THR A 21 2.56 11.50 8.38
N SER A 22 1.33 11.91 8.65
CA SER A 22 0.14 11.14 8.28
C SER A 22 -0.22 11.40 6.82
N TYR A 23 -0.81 10.39 6.19
CA TYR A 23 -1.24 10.45 4.80
C TYR A 23 -2.76 10.35 4.72
N LYS A 24 -3.36 10.95 3.68
CA LYS A 24 -4.70 10.53 3.28
C LYS A 24 -4.62 9.17 2.61
N ASP A 25 -3.88 9.10 1.52
CA ASP A 25 -3.63 7.91 0.71
C ASP A 25 -2.11 7.75 0.57
N CYS A 26 -1.60 6.53 0.53
CA CYS A 26 -0.15 6.33 0.51
C CYS A 26 0.32 5.15 -0.36
N LYS A 27 1.57 5.25 -0.78
CA LYS A 27 2.38 4.16 -1.32
C LYS A 27 3.44 3.80 -0.28
N VAL A 28 3.71 2.52 -0.13
CA VAL A 28 4.73 1.99 0.79
C VAL A 28 5.57 0.94 0.07
N TRP A 29 6.84 0.82 0.45
CA TRP A 29 7.80 -0.13 -0.13
C TRP A 29 8.94 -0.41 0.86
N PRO A 30 9.79 -1.42 0.61
CA PRO A 30 10.96 -1.67 1.44
C PRO A 30 11.84 -0.41 1.56
N GLY A 31 11.92 0.15 2.77
CA GLY A 31 12.70 1.35 3.06
C GLY A 31 11.93 2.68 3.03
N GLY A 32 10.62 2.73 2.75
CA GLY A 32 9.92 4.01 2.83
C GLY A 32 8.43 4.03 2.47
N SER A 33 7.90 5.25 2.50
CA SER A 33 6.51 5.58 2.19
C SER A 33 6.40 6.97 1.57
N ARG A 34 5.32 7.21 0.79
CA ARG A 34 4.99 8.53 0.23
C ARG A 34 3.48 8.68 0.07
N ALA A 35 3.01 9.92 0.13
CA ALA A 35 1.63 10.25 -0.22
C ALA A 35 1.30 9.83 -1.67
N TRP A 36 0.06 9.39 -1.90
CA TRP A 36 -0.46 9.09 -3.22
C TRP A 36 -1.54 10.11 -3.62
N GLY A 37 -1.29 10.86 -4.69
CA GLY A 37 -2.31 11.68 -5.32
C GLY A 37 -3.12 10.87 -6.33
N TRP A 38 -4.19 10.19 -5.90
CA TRP A 38 -5.06 9.45 -6.84
C TRP A 38 -5.69 10.33 -7.91
N ARG A 39 -5.82 11.64 -7.68
CA ARG A 39 -6.30 12.59 -8.71
C ARG A 39 -5.48 12.58 -10.00
N GLU A 40 -4.24 12.09 -9.95
CA GLU A 40 -3.38 11.97 -11.12
C GLU A 40 -3.73 10.76 -12.00
N THR A 41 -4.21 9.65 -11.42
CA THR A 41 -4.27 8.34 -12.10
C THR A 41 -5.52 7.50 -11.79
N GLY A 42 -6.44 8.01 -10.97
CA GLY A 42 -7.58 7.27 -10.45
C GLY A 42 -7.23 6.31 -9.32
N THR A 43 -8.25 5.61 -8.81
CA THR A 43 -8.14 4.55 -7.80
C THR A 43 -8.45 3.16 -8.38
N ASP A 44 -8.88 3.10 -9.64
CA ASP A 44 -9.17 1.86 -10.34
C ASP A 44 -7.92 1.01 -10.51
N VAL A 45 -8.12 -0.30 -10.58
CA VAL A 45 -7.07 -1.28 -10.85
C VAL A 45 -7.38 -1.98 -12.17
N PRO A 46 -7.01 -1.39 -13.32
CA PRO A 46 -7.21 -2.01 -14.62
C PRO A 46 -6.54 -3.38 -14.72
N PRO A 47 -7.12 -4.35 -15.45
CA PRO A 47 -6.48 -5.64 -15.71
C PRO A 47 -5.07 -5.51 -16.30
N SER A 48 -4.85 -4.53 -17.18
CA SER A 48 -3.53 -4.24 -17.77
C SER A 48 -2.47 -3.88 -16.73
N THR A 49 -2.85 -3.21 -15.64
CA THR A 49 -1.96 -2.92 -14.51
C THR A 49 -1.55 -4.20 -13.80
N LEU A 50 -2.50 -5.11 -13.57
CA LEU A 50 -2.21 -6.41 -12.94
C LEU A 50 -1.31 -7.28 -13.82
N ASP A 51 -1.59 -7.33 -15.13
CA ASP A 51 -0.78 -8.07 -16.09
C ASP A 51 0.64 -7.53 -16.18
N TYR A 52 0.79 -6.21 -16.16
CA TYR A 52 2.10 -5.57 -16.13
C TYR A 52 2.89 -5.98 -14.89
N VAL A 53 2.30 -5.90 -13.69
CA VAL A 53 2.96 -6.26 -12.43
C VAL A 53 3.32 -7.75 -12.40
N LYS A 54 2.41 -8.63 -12.83
CA LYS A 54 2.67 -10.08 -12.94
C LYS A 54 3.80 -10.40 -13.89
N LYS A 55 3.89 -9.71 -15.04
CA LYS A 55 5.00 -9.87 -16.01
C LYS A 55 6.36 -9.47 -15.43
N GLN A 56 6.40 -8.60 -14.42
CA GLN A 56 7.63 -8.27 -13.69
C GLN A 56 8.00 -9.32 -12.63
N GLY A 57 7.24 -10.42 -12.50
CA GLY A 57 7.50 -11.48 -11.52
C GLY A 57 7.08 -11.12 -10.10
N VAL A 58 6.17 -10.15 -9.94
CA VAL A 58 5.67 -9.69 -8.63
C VAL A 58 4.32 -10.34 -8.33
N ASP A 59 4.19 -10.97 -7.15
CA ASP A 59 2.89 -11.42 -6.62
C ASP A 59 2.01 -10.19 -6.35
N VAL A 60 0.84 -10.13 -6.98
CA VAL A 60 -0.08 -8.99 -6.89
C VAL A 60 -1.38 -9.42 -6.25
N ARG A 61 -1.82 -8.67 -5.25
CA ARG A 61 -3.08 -8.89 -4.53
C ARG A 61 -3.88 -7.60 -4.51
N VAL A 62 -5.19 -7.72 -4.68
CA VAL A 62 -6.12 -6.59 -4.71
C VAL A 62 -7.23 -6.87 -3.70
N PHE A 63 -7.44 -5.93 -2.77
CA PHE A 63 -8.43 -6.05 -1.71
C PHE A 63 -9.05 -4.69 -1.41
N GLN A 64 -10.15 -4.70 -0.66
CA GLN A 64 -10.59 -3.51 0.07
C GLN A 64 -9.51 -3.12 1.10
N THR A 65 -9.33 -1.81 1.32
CA THR A 65 -8.18 -1.25 2.05
C THR A 65 -7.96 -1.82 3.45
N GLU A 66 -8.98 -2.12 4.23
CA GLU A 66 -8.80 -2.69 5.58
C GLU A 66 -8.20 -4.10 5.52
N GLN A 67 -8.72 -4.92 4.59
CA GLN A 67 -8.14 -6.23 4.31
C GLN A 67 -6.73 -6.10 3.73
N ALA A 68 -6.50 -5.14 2.83
CA ALA A 68 -5.18 -4.89 2.25
C ALA A 68 -4.14 -4.54 3.33
N VAL A 69 -4.52 -3.70 4.31
CA VAL A 69 -3.62 -3.33 5.43
C VAL A 69 -3.33 -4.54 6.32
N THR A 70 -4.34 -5.36 6.61
CA THR A 70 -4.19 -6.61 7.38
C THR A 70 -3.18 -7.55 6.71
N GLU A 71 -3.40 -7.83 5.43
CA GLU A 71 -2.54 -8.71 4.62
C GLU A 71 -1.12 -8.15 4.49
N TYR A 72 -1.01 -6.85 4.25
CA TYR A 72 0.28 -6.16 4.15
C TYR A 72 1.08 -6.31 5.44
N ASN A 73 0.50 -5.97 6.60
CA ASN A 73 1.19 -6.06 7.88
C ASN A 73 1.52 -7.52 8.26
N ALA A 74 0.69 -8.49 7.88
CA ALA A 74 1.01 -9.91 8.07
C ALA A 74 2.26 -10.32 7.28
N LEU A 75 2.40 -9.85 6.03
CA LEU A 75 3.59 -10.08 5.20
C LEU A 75 4.83 -9.34 5.75
N VAL A 76 4.67 -8.11 6.24
CA VAL A 76 5.75 -7.36 6.92
C VAL A 76 6.23 -8.14 8.16
N GLY A 77 5.32 -8.65 8.98
CA GLY A 77 5.65 -9.44 10.18
C GLY A 77 6.38 -10.75 9.87
N GLN A 78 6.18 -11.32 8.69
CA GLN A 78 6.94 -12.48 8.19
C GLN A 78 8.31 -12.11 7.59
N GLY A 79 8.65 -10.82 7.53
CA GLY A 79 9.89 -10.33 6.94
C GLY A 79 9.88 -10.28 5.41
N ALA A 80 8.72 -10.39 4.77
CA ALA A 80 8.61 -10.31 3.32
C ALA A 80 8.90 -8.89 2.81
N LYS A 81 9.50 -8.79 1.62
CA LYS A 81 9.66 -7.51 0.91
C LYS A 81 8.35 -7.18 0.20
N VAL A 82 7.50 -6.42 0.88
CA VAL A 82 6.16 -6.06 0.40
C VAL A 82 6.06 -4.56 0.13
N GLY A 83 5.41 -4.19 -0.97
CA GLY A 83 4.97 -2.84 -1.28
C GLY A 83 3.46 -2.79 -1.43
N GLY A 84 2.89 -1.60 -1.36
CA GLY A 84 1.44 -1.42 -1.47
C GLY A 84 1.05 0.01 -1.82
N VAL A 85 -0.13 0.14 -2.39
CA VAL A 85 -0.77 1.42 -2.72
C VAL A 85 -2.17 1.37 -2.10
N PHE A 86 -2.48 2.31 -1.22
CA PHE A 86 -3.66 2.28 -0.37
C PHE A 86 -4.50 3.53 -0.54
N HIS A 87 -5.79 3.35 -0.77
CA HIS A 87 -6.80 4.40 -0.79
C HIS A 87 -7.69 4.31 0.45
N SER A 88 -7.77 5.36 1.27
CA SER A 88 -8.45 5.31 2.59
C SER A 88 -9.88 5.85 2.59
N THR A 89 -10.41 6.20 1.42
CA THR A 89 -11.78 6.69 1.24
C THR A 89 -12.48 5.91 0.13
N CYS A 90 -13.78 6.15 -0.07
CA CYS A 90 -14.53 5.72 -1.25
C CYS A 90 -15.06 6.95 -1.98
#